data_AF-A0A933AQZ6-F1
#
_entry.id   AF-A0A933AQZ6-F1
#
_cell.length_a   1.000
_cell.length_b   1.000
_cell.length_c   1.000
_cell.angle_alpha   90.00
_cell.angle_beta   90.00
_cell.angle_gamma   90.00
#
_symmetry.space_group_name_H-M   'P 1'
#
loop_
_entity.id
_entity.type
_entity.pdbx_description
1 polymer ?
#
loop_
_entity_poly.entity_id
_entity_poly.type
_entity_poly.pdbx_seq_one_letter_code
_entity_poly.pdbx_strand_id
1 'polypeptide(L)'
;MTRVAAILFVMAILLAATCEAPAALTRWNIRVTAPLLDPGVPAAVMALDAEAPRPDLPADVLIVTGAEAESNANTNLRRIAEFYGLTWTRLSVSDKALFETDFKDKSDQPYTAVQIDFPVLRGLSEPQLAALRTVLEKFPINLLVTGVTSEHDSLATLTGGAIRGSRKPTDSSTDYNISARFPDIARQLAGQRIENRAPQPDSALVATSSNPKVEVVVSATDDTGASYPVFVRYRAGMGSIFVQSYAPTQNLDAIPMWDLYYSFRSGDGKTLMMRYFPEIVPTMMFTRYAAGDRAWHSDAHYANLTIDDPPLQQPFWAEKWTASFYTDLLREMQASNFHTTIAFVPSNYLSSKPDVAKLFREHPERFSLAIHGNNHACPEFPPDASDADREATAGQALSRMERHLSLTGVGYGRIMIFPCEEFDLRALATVKKFNFNLAVSTSNAPRNAKPSKSRTFRMYQADLDYGNFPITHRGQVTQTVYPVDLFLDKPVLLFEHSTFFKDAPGSFGPWADRINQVQGGVEWRSLDYIAKRLYLKKTNRDGTVDVKFYGNNVVLRNDSQTANLFHLSKPETLNVSIRNVTIDGAPVAYRVENGVLRLDVYIPERVQVEVAINYS
;
A
#
# COMPACT_ATOMS: atom_id res chain seq x y z
N MET A 1 -39.74 1.69 27.94
CA MET A 1 -39.03 2.35 29.04
C MET A 1 -38.35 1.25 29.86
N THR A 2 -37.03 1.00 29.68
CA THR A 2 -35.90 1.50 30.51
C THR A 2 -35.82 0.82 31.89
N ARG A 3 -34.68 0.43 32.51
CA ARG A 3 -33.21 0.59 32.33
C ARG A 3 -32.54 -0.39 33.36
N VAL A 4 -31.28 -0.86 33.33
CA VAL A 4 -30.16 -0.92 32.35
C VAL A 4 -29.06 -1.91 32.90
N ALA A 5 -27.98 -2.17 32.14
CA ALA A 5 -26.70 -2.78 32.58
C ALA A 5 -26.64 -4.25 33.04
N ALA A 6 -26.25 -5.11 32.09
CA ALA A 6 -25.39 -6.28 32.31
C ALA A 6 -24.36 -6.34 31.16
N ILE A 7 -23.31 -7.17 31.30
CA ILE A 7 -22.14 -7.33 30.39
C ILE A 7 -20.99 -6.36 30.66
N LEU A 8 -20.04 -6.82 31.49
CA LEU A 8 -18.59 -6.64 31.31
C LEU A 8 -17.87 -7.62 32.25
N PHE A 9 -17.66 -8.85 31.77
CA PHE A 9 -16.87 -9.88 32.44
C PHE A 9 -16.14 -10.70 31.36
N VAL A 10 -14.98 -11.27 31.71
CA VAL A 10 -14.07 -12.04 30.84
C VAL A 10 -13.22 -11.22 29.84
N MET A 11 -12.12 -10.64 30.33
CA MET A 11 -10.79 -10.72 29.71
C MET A 11 -9.73 -10.17 30.70
N ALA A 12 -9.01 -11.06 31.40
CA ALA A 12 -7.67 -10.85 32.01
C ALA A 12 -7.29 -11.95 33.03
N ILE A 13 -7.23 -13.23 32.64
CA ILE A 13 -6.51 -14.25 33.42
C ILE A 13 -5.76 -15.20 32.47
N LEU A 14 -4.46 -14.98 32.31
CA LEU A 14 -3.42 -16.02 32.33
C LEU A 14 -2.03 -15.35 32.25
N LEU A 15 -1.43 -15.14 33.42
CA LEU A 15 0.00 -14.84 33.52
C LEU A 15 0.81 -16.11 33.22
N ALA A 16 1.97 -15.95 32.60
CA ALA A 16 3.04 -16.94 32.60
C ALA A 16 4.32 -16.36 33.22
N ALA A 17 4.84 -17.06 34.23
CA ALA A 17 6.23 -17.09 34.69
C ALA A 17 7.00 -15.75 34.90
N THR A 18 6.85 -15.19 36.11
CA THR A 18 7.96 -14.80 37.01
C THR A 18 9.35 -14.48 36.44
N CYS A 19 9.76 -13.21 36.59
CA CYS A 19 11.14 -12.86 36.92
C CYS A 19 11.12 -11.78 38.00
N GLU A 20 11.81 -12.02 39.12
CA GLU A 20 11.77 -11.13 40.30
C GLU A 20 12.69 -9.90 40.14
N ALA A 21 12.22 -8.73 40.58
CA ALA A 21 13.05 -7.55 40.81
C ALA A 21 12.60 -6.87 42.13
N PRO A 22 13.51 -6.52 43.04
CA PRO A 22 13.15 -6.04 44.37
C PRO A 22 12.66 -4.58 44.38
N ALA A 23 11.72 -4.29 45.28
CA ALA A 23 11.08 -2.98 45.38
C ALA A 23 11.95 -1.92 46.07
N ALA A 24 12.03 -0.74 45.46
CA ALA A 24 12.43 0.51 46.11
C ALA A 24 11.54 1.66 45.60
N LEU A 25 10.40 1.87 46.26
CA LEU A 25 9.49 2.98 45.97
C LEU A 25 9.99 4.25 46.65
N THR A 26 10.54 5.19 45.88
CA THR A 26 10.82 6.56 46.34
C THR A 26 10.18 7.58 45.39
N ARG A 27 9.46 8.53 45.98
CA ARG A 27 8.62 9.51 45.27
C ARG A 27 9.44 10.41 44.35
N TRP A 28 9.09 10.47 43.06
CA TRP A 28 9.59 11.48 42.13
C TRP A 28 8.56 12.59 41.93
N ASN A 29 8.89 13.79 42.41
CA ASN A 29 8.16 15.01 42.08
C ASN A 29 8.46 15.40 40.62
N ILE A 30 7.44 15.41 39.76
CA ILE A 30 7.58 15.90 38.38
C ILE A 30 7.71 17.43 38.42
N ARG A 31 8.94 17.93 38.31
CA ARG A 31 9.19 19.31 37.85
C ARG A 31 9.28 19.28 36.33
N VAL A 32 8.29 19.89 35.67
CA VAL A 32 8.34 20.12 34.21
C VAL A 32 9.33 21.26 33.94
N THR A 33 10.59 20.92 33.71
CA THR A 33 11.52 21.80 33.00
C THR A 33 11.41 21.52 31.50
N ALA A 34 11.01 22.53 30.73
CA ALA A 34 10.91 22.41 29.28
C ALA A 34 12.27 22.06 28.66
N PRO A 35 12.35 21.12 27.71
CA PRO A 35 13.58 20.88 26.97
C PRO A 35 13.89 22.09 26.09
N LEU A 36 15.14 22.54 26.16
CA LEU A 36 15.67 23.56 25.25
C LEU A 36 15.57 23.06 23.80
N LEU A 37 15.08 23.93 22.92
CA LEU A 37 15.02 23.67 21.49
C LEU A 37 16.44 23.66 20.92
N ASP A 38 16.81 22.57 20.24
CA ASP A 38 18.01 22.48 19.40
C ASP A 38 17.72 23.12 18.03
N PRO A 39 18.35 24.25 17.66
CA PRO A 39 18.04 24.99 16.45
C PRO A 39 18.96 24.57 15.29
N GLY A 40 18.78 23.34 14.76
CA GLY A 40 19.74 22.77 13.79
C GLY A 40 19.19 22.02 12.58
N VAL A 41 18.03 21.36 12.68
CA VAL A 41 17.51 20.51 11.58
C VAL A 41 16.12 21.01 11.15
N PRO A 42 15.98 21.64 9.97
CA PRO A 42 14.68 21.85 9.38
C PRO A 42 14.14 20.48 8.93
N ALA A 43 13.28 19.88 9.77
CA ALA A 43 12.42 18.76 9.38
C ALA A 43 11.34 19.27 8.40
N ALA A 44 11.78 19.68 7.21
CA ALA A 44 10.92 19.95 6.08
C ALA A 44 10.36 18.61 5.60
N VAL A 45 9.23 18.21 6.19
CA VAL A 45 8.42 17.08 5.72
C VAL A 45 7.85 17.46 4.36
N MET A 46 8.65 17.26 3.30
CA MET A 46 8.16 17.29 1.93
C MET A 46 7.41 15.99 1.67
N ALA A 47 6.10 16.06 1.88
CA ALA A 47 5.18 15.09 1.32
C ALA A 47 5.40 15.00 -0.20
N LEU A 48 5.27 13.79 -0.77
CA LEU A 48 4.95 13.60 -2.18
C LEU A 48 3.49 14.03 -2.44
N ASP A 49 3.18 15.28 -2.12
CA ASP A 49 2.10 15.99 -2.78
C ASP A 49 2.50 16.09 -4.26
N ALA A 50 1.56 15.75 -5.15
CA ALA A 50 1.84 15.59 -6.57
C ALA A 50 2.57 16.81 -7.12
N GLU A 51 3.59 16.56 -7.96
CA GLU A 51 4.31 17.59 -8.70
C GLU A 51 3.27 18.54 -9.31
N ALA A 52 3.28 19.81 -8.89
CA ALA A 52 2.19 20.74 -9.16
C ALA A 52 1.85 20.69 -10.65
N PRO A 53 0.58 20.43 -11.03
CA PRO A 53 0.25 19.88 -12.33
C PRO A 53 0.83 20.74 -13.44
N ARG A 54 1.78 20.16 -14.20
CA ARG A 54 2.45 20.81 -15.32
C ARG A 54 1.36 21.26 -16.32
N PRO A 55 1.06 22.58 -16.42
CA PRO A 55 -0.15 23.04 -17.09
C PRO A 55 -0.07 22.90 -18.62
N ASP A 56 1.11 22.62 -19.13
CA ASP A 56 1.47 22.25 -20.50
C ASP A 56 1.18 20.78 -20.84
N LEU A 57 1.17 19.86 -19.86
CA LEU A 57 0.86 18.45 -20.13
C LEU A 57 -0.65 18.22 -20.36
N PRO A 58 -1.03 17.33 -21.29
CA PRO A 58 -2.42 16.96 -21.52
C PRO A 58 -2.99 16.15 -20.35
N ALA A 59 -4.15 16.54 -19.81
CA ALA A 59 -4.73 15.90 -18.63
C ALA A 59 -5.17 14.44 -18.87
N ASP A 60 -5.12 13.59 -17.84
CA ASP A 60 -5.59 12.19 -17.88
C ASP A 60 -7.09 12.08 -17.52
N VAL A 61 -7.53 12.92 -16.58
CA VAL A 61 -8.85 12.91 -15.94
C VAL A 61 -9.60 14.23 -16.17
N LEU A 62 -10.90 14.15 -16.46
CA LEU A 62 -11.81 15.29 -16.56
C LEU A 62 -12.86 15.29 -15.45
N ILE A 63 -12.93 16.37 -14.67
CA ILE A 63 -13.98 16.61 -13.67
C ILE A 63 -15.01 17.57 -14.25
N VAL A 64 -16.28 17.16 -14.31
CA VAL A 64 -17.39 17.94 -14.89
C VAL A 64 -18.17 18.62 -13.77
N THR A 65 -18.13 19.96 -13.71
CA THR A 65 -18.63 20.77 -12.60
C THR A 65 -19.83 21.63 -13.00
N GLY A 66 -20.77 21.84 -12.07
CA GLY A 66 -21.83 22.84 -12.21
C GLY A 66 -21.40 24.24 -11.76
N ALA A 67 -22.38 25.09 -11.45
CA ALA A 67 -22.17 26.44 -10.89
C ALA A 67 -21.93 26.48 -9.38
N GLU A 68 -22.18 25.36 -8.68
CA GLU A 68 -22.09 25.25 -7.23
C GLU A 68 -20.63 25.10 -6.75
N ALA A 69 -20.44 25.11 -5.42
CA ALA A 69 -19.12 24.92 -4.80
C ALA A 69 -18.54 23.52 -5.07
N GLU A 70 -17.22 23.40 -4.98
CA GLU A 70 -16.49 22.15 -5.14
C GLU A 70 -17.02 21.07 -4.17
N SER A 71 -17.45 19.93 -4.70
CA SER A 71 -17.96 18.83 -3.87
C SER A 71 -16.83 18.02 -3.24
N ASN A 72 -17.17 17.25 -2.20
CA ASN A 72 -16.29 16.22 -1.65
C ASN A 72 -15.94 15.16 -2.71
N ALA A 73 -16.86 14.79 -3.59
CA ALA A 73 -16.63 13.79 -4.62
C ALA A 73 -15.57 14.24 -5.64
N ASN A 74 -15.69 15.47 -6.15
CA ASN A 74 -14.72 16.08 -7.07
C ASN A 74 -13.34 16.21 -6.38
N THR A 75 -13.35 16.70 -5.13
CA THR A 75 -12.13 16.83 -4.30
C THR A 75 -11.45 15.48 -4.08
N ASN A 76 -12.22 14.44 -3.77
CA ASN A 76 -11.68 13.11 -3.48
C ASN A 76 -11.16 12.44 -4.76
N LEU A 77 -11.88 12.52 -5.89
CA LEU A 77 -11.38 12.01 -7.17
C LEU A 77 -10.09 12.70 -7.58
N ARG A 78 -10.00 14.04 -7.44
CA ARG A 78 -8.76 14.78 -7.69
C ARG A 78 -7.58 14.21 -6.89
N ARG A 79 -7.74 14.01 -5.58
CA ARG A 79 -6.66 13.47 -4.73
C ARG A 79 -6.34 12.00 -5.02
N ILE A 80 -7.33 11.22 -5.45
CA ILE A 80 -7.14 9.83 -5.90
C ILE A 80 -6.39 9.80 -7.25
N ALA A 81 -6.70 10.70 -8.19
CA ALA A 81 -5.99 10.84 -9.45
C ALA A 81 -4.51 11.23 -9.20
N GLU A 82 -4.27 12.23 -8.35
CA GLU A 82 -2.92 12.64 -7.92
C GLU A 82 -2.14 11.49 -7.25
N PHE A 83 -2.79 10.69 -6.38
CA PHE A 83 -2.20 9.49 -5.78
C PHE A 83 -1.80 8.45 -6.83
N TYR A 84 -2.61 8.25 -7.88
CA TYR A 84 -2.28 7.38 -9.01
C TYR A 84 -1.40 8.03 -10.09
N GLY A 85 -0.90 9.25 -9.87
CA GLY A 85 0.04 9.91 -10.80
C GLY A 85 -0.61 10.50 -12.04
N LEU A 86 -1.94 10.64 -12.00
CA LEU A 86 -2.75 11.16 -13.09
C LEU A 86 -2.92 12.67 -12.93
N THR A 87 -2.74 13.37 -14.04
CA THR A 87 -3.07 14.78 -14.17
C THR A 87 -4.57 14.96 -14.43
N TRP A 88 -5.14 16.07 -13.98
CA TRP A 88 -6.58 16.31 -14.05
C TRP A 88 -6.89 17.73 -14.53
N THR A 89 -8.07 17.91 -15.12
CA THR A 89 -8.61 19.22 -15.50
C THR A 89 -10.11 19.27 -15.21
N ARG A 90 -10.72 20.45 -15.33
CA ARG A 90 -12.15 20.68 -15.07
C ARG A 90 -12.87 21.30 -16.26
N LEU A 91 -14.13 20.91 -16.44
CA LEU A 91 -15.07 21.49 -17.39
C LEU A 91 -16.31 21.98 -16.63
N SER A 92 -16.55 23.29 -16.65
CA SER A 92 -17.83 23.84 -16.19
C SER A 92 -18.88 23.74 -17.29
N VAL A 93 -20.08 23.25 -16.95
CA VAL A 93 -21.17 23.00 -17.89
C VAL A 93 -22.36 23.95 -17.75
N SER A 94 -22.29 24.88 -16.79
CA SER A 94 -23.29 25.92 -16.57
C SER A 94 -23.51 26.73 -17.85
N ASP A 95 -24.73 26.64 -18.39
CA ASP A 95 -25.21 27.33 -19.60
C ASP A 95 -24.40 27.09 -20.88
N LYS A 96 -23.55 26.05 -20.93
CA LYS A 96 -22.69 25.72 -22.08
C LYS A 96 -23.14 24.43 -22.78
N ALA A 97 -23.30 24.48 -24.10
CA ALA A 97 -23.44 23.28 -24.93
C ALA A 97 -22.18 22.39 -24.82
N LEU A 98 -22.39 21.07 -24.81
CA LEU A 98 -21.33 20.07 -24.79
C LEU A 98 -20.98 19.59 -26.21
N PHE A 99 -19.70 19.52 -26.51
CA PHE A 99 -19.18 19.04 -27.80
C PHE A 99 -18.19 17.89 -27.60
N GLU A 100 -17.94 17.08 -28.64
CA GLU A 100 -16.98 15.96 -28.56
C GLU A 100 -15.56 16.42 -28.18
N THR A 101 -15.17 17.63 -28.60
CA THR A 101 -13.89 18.27 -28.26
C THR A 101 -13.75 18.59 -26.78
N ASP A 102 -14.84 18.72 -26.02
CA ASP A 102 -14.79 18.98 -24.58
C ASP A 102 -14.33 17.74 -23.77
N PHE A 103 -14.42 16.56 -24.37
CA PHE A 103 -14.03 15.27 -23.79
C PHE A 103 -12.68 14.77 -24.32
N LYS A 104 -11.92 15.68 -24.92
CA LYS A 104 -10.53 15.47 -25.35
C LYS A 104 -9.60 16.48 -24.69
N ASP A 105 -8.34 16.10 -24.60
CA ASP A 105 -7.25 16.95 -24.12
C ASP A 105 -6.69 17.89 -25.20
N LYS A 106 -5.67 18.67 -24.85
CA LYS A 106 -4.97 19.61 -25.75
C LYS A 106 -4.26 18.94 -26.93
N SER A 107 -4.13 17.61 -26.94
CA SER A 107 -3.52 16.78 -27.99
C SER A 107 -4.57 15.99 -28.80
N ASP A 108 -5.85 16.37 -28.71
CA ASP A 108 -7.01 15.73 -29.35
C ASP A 108 -7.21 14.25 -28.95
N GLN A 109 -6.64 13.80 -27.82
CA GLN A 109 -6.85 12.46 -27.28
C GLN A 109 -7.98 12.46 -26.25
N PRO A 110 -8.83 11.41 -26.19
CA PRO A 110 -9.90 11.31 -25.21
C PRO A 110 -9.35 11.19 -23.78
N TYR A 111 -10.07 11.74 -22.79
CA TYR A 111 -9.76 11.50 -21.38
C TYR A 111 -10.00 10.04 -21.00
N THR A 112 -9.12 9.49 -20.15
CA THR A 112 -9.22 8.09 -19.72
C THR A 112 -10.36 7.88 -18.72
N ALA A 113 -10.50 8.85 -17.80
CA ALA A 113 -11.55 8.94 -16.81
C ALA A 113 -12.24 10.31 -16.90
N VAL A 114 -13.57 10.29 -16.84
CA VAL A 114 -14.43 11.46 -16.67
C VAL A 114 -15.27 11.23 -15.42
N GLN A 115 -15.56 12.27 -14.66
CA GLN A 115 -16.51 12.18 -13.55
C GLN A 115 -17.50 13.35 -13.59
N ILE A 116 -18.74 13.04 -13.21
CA ILE A 116 -19.81 14.01 -13.04
C ILE A 116 -20.57 13.69 -11.76
N ASP A 117 -20.81 14.70 -10.94
CA ASP A 117 -21.68 14.56 -9.77
C ASP A 117 -23.15 14.45 -10.17
N PHE A 118 -23.92 13.63 -9.47
CA PHE A 118 -25.33 13.42 -9.78
C PHE A 118 -26.15 14.72 -9.79
N PRO A 119 -26.01 15.67 -8.85
CA PRO A 119 -26.61 17.00 -8.97
C PRO A 119 -26.29 17.73 -10.29
N VAL A 120 -25.03 17.67 -10.77
CA VAL A 120 -24.62 18.28 -12.06
C VAL A 120 -25.26 17.53 -13.23
N LEU A 121 -25.25 16.19 -13.20
CA LEU A 121 -25.91 15.35 -14.21
C LEU A 121 -27.42 15.60 -14.29
N ARG A 122 -28.08 15.91 -13.17
CA ARG A 122 -29.50 16.25 -13.12
C ARG A 122 -29.81 17.62 -13.74
N GLY A 123 -28.85 18.54 -13.76
CA GLY A 123 -28.97 19.85 -14.40
C GLY A 123 -28.69 19.86 -15.90
N LEU A 124 -28.22 18.75 -16.49
CA LEU A 124 -27.96 18.67 -17.93
C LEU A 124 -29.26 18.60 -18.74
N SER A 125 -29.33 19.40 -19.80
CA SER A 125 -30.39 19.36 -20.81
C SER A 125 -30.26 18.12 -21.72
N GLU A 126 -31.38 17.73 -22.36
CA GLU A 126 -31.41 16.61 -23.31
C GLU A 126 -30.33 16.67 -24.41
N PRO A 127 -30.04 17.82 -25.07
CA PRO A 127 -28.91 17.92 -26.01
C PRO A 127 -27.54 17.64 -25.37
N GLN A 128 -27.31 18.05 -24.12
CA GLN A 128 -26.07 17.79 -23.40
C GLN A 128 -25.94 16.29 -23.02
N LEU A 129 -27.05 15.66 -22.59
CA LEU A 129 -27.10 14.22 -22.32
C LEU A 129 -26.86 13.38 -23.60
N ALA A 130 -27.46 13.79 -24.73
CA ALA A 130 -27.24 13.18 -26.03
C ALA A 130 -25.80 13.34 -26.53
N ALA A 131 -25.16 14.50 -26.32
CA ALA A 131 -23.75 14.71 -26.64
C ALA A 131 -22.83 13.82 -25.79
N LEU A 132 -23.04 13.77 -24.47
CA LEU A 132 -22.29 12.90 -23.56
C LEU A 132 -22.44 11.42 -23.92
N ARG A 133 -23.66 10.97 -24.26
CA ARG A 133 -23.90 9.61 -24.74
C ARG A 133 -23.17 9.32 -26.06
N THR A 134 -23.20 10.25 -27.02
CA THR A 134 -22.50 10.12 -28.30
C THR A 134 -20.98 9.97 -28.10
N VAL A 135 -20.41 10.73 -27.17
CA VAL A 135 -18.99 10.66 -26.79
C VAL A 135 -18.65 9.28 -26.21
N LEU A 136 -19.45 8.76 -25.27
CA LEU A 136 -19.24 7.43 -24.69
C LEU A 136 -19.39 6.31 -25.73
N GLU A 137 -20.32 6.46 -26.68
CA GLU A 137 -20.51 5.49 -27.76
C GLU A 137 -19.31 5.44 -28.72
N LYS A 138 -18.66 6.58 -29.00
CA LYS A 138 -17.56 6.74 -29.97
C LYS A 138 -16.15 6.58 -29.42
N PHE A 139 -15.91 6.86 -28.15
CA PHE A 139 -14.57 6.91 -27.56
C PHE A 139 -14.45 5.96 -26.36
N PRO A 140 -13.25 5.41 -26.07
CA PRO A 140 -13.02 4.50 -24.96
C PRO A 140 -12.94 5.25 -23.60
N ILE A 141 -13.97 6.04 -23.30
CA ILE A 141 -14.06 6.91 -22.13
C ILE A 141 -14.85 6.22 -21.03
N ASN A 142 -14.31 6.28 -19.80
CA ASN A 142 -15.00 5.79 -18.61
C ASN A 142 -15.57 6.97 -17.83
N LEU A 143 -16.89 7.03 -17.68
CA LEU A 143 -17.60 8.03 -16.89
C LEU A 143 -17.92 7.48 -15.50
N LEU A 144 -17.59 8.20 -14.43
CA LEU A 144 -18.09 7.95 -13.08
C LEU A 144 -19.21 8.93 -12.73
N VAL A 145 -20.35 8.42 -12.30
CA VAL A 145 -21.45 9.19 -11.71
C VAL A 145 -21.47 8.97 -10.20
N THR A 146 -21.08 9.99 -9.44
CA THR A 146 -21.02 10.01 -7.98
C THR A 146 -22.28 10.59 -7.35
N GLY A 147 -22.61 10.22 -6.11
CA GLY A 147 -23.69 10.87 -5.35
C GLY A 147 -25.11 10.51 -5.75
N VAL A 148 -25.35 9.34 -6.36
CA VAL A 148 -26.70 8.94 -6.79
C VAL A 148 -27.56 8.52 -5.59
N THR A 149 -28.33 9.46 -5.04
CA THR A 149 -29.17 9.29 -3.82
C THR A 149 -30.69 9.36 -4.09
N SER A 150 -31.10 9.46 -5.35
CA SER A 150 -32.52 9.52 -5.78
C SER A 150 -32.68 9.03 -7.23
N GLU A 151 -33.92 8.77 -7.66
CA GLU A 151 -34.26 8.51 -9.06
C GLU A 151 -34.31 9.82 -9.88
N HIS A 152 -33.85 9.77 -11.14
CA HIS A 152 -33.95 10.88 -12.08
C HIS A 152 -33.79 10.42 -13.54
N ASP A 153 -34.56 11.03 -14.44
CA ASP A 153 -34.58 10.64 -15.86
C ASP A 153 -33.22 10.81 -16.55
N SER A 154 -32.39 11.78 -16.16
CA SER A 154 -31.08 12.00 -16.79
C SER A 154 -30.13 10.78 -16.74
N LEU A 155 -30.17 9.98 -15.67
CA LEU A 155 -29.40 8.74 -15.59
C LEU A 155 -30.06 7.60 -16.39
N ALA A 156 -31.40 7.58 -16.45
CA ALA A 156 -32.12 6.66 -17.31
C ALA A 156 -31.83 6.95 -18.79
N THR A 157 -31.82 8.21 -19.23
CA THR A 157 -31.47 8.65 -20.58
C THR A 157 -30.06 8.22 -20.97
N LEU A 158 -29.06 8.42 -20.10
CA LEU A 158 -27.68 7.97 -20.36
C LEU A 158 -27.54 6.44 -20.43
N THR A 159 -28.30 5.69 -19.63
CA THR A 159 -28.16 4.23 -19.51
C THR A 159 -29.22 3.44 -20.31
N GLY A 160 -30.01 4.11 -21.16
CA GLY A 160 -31.09 3.47 -21.92
C GLY A 160 -32.18 2.83 -21.03
N GLY A 161 -32.44 3.43 -19.87
CA GLY A 161 -33.38 2.96 -18.85
C GLY A 161 -32.85 1.84 -17.95
N ALA A 162 -31.59 1.42 -18.14
CA ALA A 162 -31.02 0.30 -17.39
C ALA A 162 -30.78 0.62 -15.90
N ILE A 163 -30.43 1.87 -15.59
CA ILE A 163 -30.23 2.39 -14.23
C ILE A 163 -31.04 3.69 -14.11
N ARG A 164 -31.96 3.77 -13.14
CA ARG A 164 -32.87 4.93 -12.97
C ARG A 164 -32.47 5.90 -11.86
N GLY A 165 -31.51 5.49 -11.03
CA GLY A 165 -31.04 6.23 -9.86
C GLY A 165 -30.92 5.30 -8.67
N SER A 166 -31.35 5.75 -7.49
CA SER A 166 -31.33 4.94 -6.27
C SER A 166 -32.51 5.22 -5.34
N ARG A 167 -32.72 4.29 -4.40
CA ARG A 167 -33.73 4.35 -3.34
C ARG A 167 -33.09 4.00 -1.99
N LYS A 168 -33.62 4.52 -0.88
CA LYS A 168 -33.09 4.19 0.45
C LYS A 168 -33.48 2.75 0.85
N PRO A 169 -32.53 1.86 1.21
CA PRO A 169 -32.83 0.53 1.76
C PRO A 169 -33.30 0.61 3.23
N THR A 170 -33.79 -0.51 3.76
CA THR A 170 -34.05 -0.66 5.21
C THR A 170 -32.98 -1.58 5.78
N ASP A 171 -31.94 -0.98 6.37
CA ASP A 171 -30.69 -1.66 6.70
C ASP A 171 -30.08 -1.03 7.96
N SER A 172 -29.63 -1.87 8.89
CA SER A 172 -29.01 -1.50 10.16
C SER A 172 -27.53 -1.86 10.26
N SER A 173 -26.96 -2.62 9.31
CA SER A 173 -25.57 -3.10 9.34
C SER A 173 -24.98 -3.23 7.95
N THR A 174 -24.01 -2.37 7.61
CA THR A 174 -23.52 -2.25 6.24
C THR A 174 -22.45 -3.30 5.90
N ASP A 175 -22.85 -4.38 5.22
CA ASP A 175 -21.91 -5.38 4.68
C ASP A 175 -21.82 -5.29 3.15
N TYR A 176 -20.62 -5.04 2.63
CA TYR A 176 -20.35 -5.01 1.20
C TYR A 176 -19.79 -6.33 0.70
N ASN A 177 -20.36 -6.85 -0.38
CA ASN A 177 -19.85 -7.98 -1.15
C ASN A 177 -19.31 -7.48 -2.50
N ILE A 178 -18.03 -7.76 -2.76
CA ILE A 178 -17.34 -7.32 -3.97
C ILE A 178 -17.31 -8.49 -4.96
N SER A 179 -17.86 -8.28 -6.16
CA SER A 179 -18.06 -9.34 -7.16
C SER A 179 -16.75 -9.93 -7.66
N ALA A 180 -16.57 -11.24 -7.49
CA ALA A 180 -15.45 -12.00 -8.07
C ALA A 180 -15.47 -12.04 -9.62
N ARG A 181 -16.57 -11.62 -10.26
CA ARG A 181 -16.73 -11.66 -11.73
C ARG A 181 -16.01 -10.52 -12.46
N PHE A 182 -15.58 -9.48 -11.75
CA PHE A 182 -14.99 -8.27 -12.34
C PHE A 182 -13.61 -7.96 -11.75
N PRO A 183 -12.63 -8.88 -11.86
CA PRO A 183 -11.28 -8.70 -11.34
C PRO A 183 -10.49 -7.61 -12.06
N ASP A 184 -10.90 -7.22 -13.27
CA ASP A 184 -10.41 -6.05 -14.01
C ASP A 184 -10.66 -4.74 -13.25
N ILE A 185 -11.81 -4.64 -12.56
CA ILE A 185 -12.20 -3.45 -11.78
C ILE A 185 -11.76 -3.59 -10.32
N ALA A 186 -12.15 -4.69 -9.66
CA ALA A 186 -11.98 -4.87 -8.22
C ALA A 186 -10.57 -5.35 -7.82
N ARG A 187 -9.80 -5.89 -8.77
CA ARG A 187 -8.45 -6.43 -8.57
C ARG A 187 -8.40 -7.34 -7.34
N GLN A 188 -7.51 -7.09 -6.38
CA GLN A 188 -7.31 -7.93 -5.19
C GLN A 188 -8.49 -7.92 -4.20
N LEU A 189 -9.40 -6.96 -4.34
CA LEU A 189 -10.64 -6.91 -3.56
C LEU A 189 -11.77 -7.75 -4.20
N ALA A 190 -11.57 -8.33 -5.39
CA ALA A 190 -12.54 -9.22 -6.02
C ALA A 190 -12.84 -10.44 -5.13
N GLY A 191 -14.13 -10.72 -4.93
CA GLY A 191 -14.60 -11.81 -4.07
C GLY A 191 -14.50 -11.55 -2.56
N GLN A 192 -14.00 -10.38 -2.12
CA GLN A 192 -13.92 -10.06 -0.70
C GLN A 192 -15.28 -9.59 -0.14
N ARG A 193 -15.50 -9.88 1.15
CA ARG A 193 -16.57 -9.29 1.97
C ARG A 193 -15.97 -8.27 2.93
N ILE A 194 -16.59 -7.10 3.00
CA ILE A 194 -16.21 -5.98 3.85
C ILE A 194 -17.33 -5.70 4.85
N GLU A 195 -17.04 -5.86 6.14
CA GLU A 195 -17.88 -5.38 7.25
C GLU A 195 -17.67 -3.87 7.45
N ASN A 196 -18.75 -3.10 7.54
CA ASN A 196 -18.72 -1.70 7.93
C ASN A 196 -19.71 -1.42 9.07
N ARG A 197 -19.16 -1.10 10.26
CA ARG A 197 -19.93 -0.82 11.48
C ARG A 197 -20.45 0.62 11.61
N ALA A 198 -20.32 1.45 10.57
CA ALA A 198 -21.02 2.72 10.50
C ALA A 198 -22.47 2.51 9.99
N PRO A 199 -23.45 3.31 10.46
CA PRO A 199 -24.78 3.33 9.87
C PRO A 199 -24.70 3.63 8.36
N GLN A 200 -25.47 2.92 7.56
CA GLN A 200 -25.35 3.01 6.10
C GLN A 200 -25.64 4.42 5.59
N PRO A 201 -24.73 5.01 4.79
CA PRO A 201 -24.96 6.30 4.16
C PRO A 201 -25.25 6.17 2.64
N ASP A 202 -25.08 4.98 2.08
CA ASP A 202 -25.34 4.61 0.68
C ASP A 202 -26.84 4.37 0.42
N SER A 203 -27.25 4.44 -0.84
CA SER A 203 -28.58 4.03 -1.31
C SER A 203 -28.54 2.76 -2.17
N ALA A 204 -29.66 2.07 -2.37
CA ALA A 204 -29.75 0.93 -3.28
C ALA A 204 -29.99 1.41 -4.72
N LEU A 205 -29.09 1.10 -5.65
CA LEU A 205 -29.26 1.46 -7.07
C LEU A 205 -30.48 0.75 -7.67
N VAL A 206 -31.32 1.51 -8.36
CA VAL A 206 -32.48 1.01 -9.11
C VAL A 206 -31.99 0.62 -10.50
N ALA A 207 -31.39 -0.56 -10.56
CA ALA A 207 -30.80 -1.14 -11.77
C ALA A 207 -31.55 -2.39 -12.22
N THR A 208 -31.75 -2.52 -13.53
CA THR A 208 -32.41 -3.69 -14.14
C THR A 208 -31.42 -4.85 -14.22
N SER A 209 -31.43 -5.74 -13.23
CA SER A 209 -30.47 -6.86 -13.11
C SER A 209 -30.50 -7.88 -14.25
N SER A 210 -31.58 -7.91 -15.05
CA SER A 210 -31.68 -8.72 -16.27
C SER A 210 -31.07 -8.06 -17.51
N ASN A 211 -30.62 -6.80 -17.43
CA ASN A 211 -29.99 -6.13 -18.56
C ASN A 211 -28.52 -6.57 -18.67
N PRO A 212 -28.09 -7.24 -19.76
CA PRO A 212 -26.74 -7.79 -19.89
C PRO A 212 -25.64 -6.73 -19.97
N LYS A 213 -25.98 -5.45 -20.11
CA LYS A 213 -25.02 -4.34 -20.06
C LYS A 213 -24.70 -3.88 -18.63
N VAL A 214 -25.47 -4.29 -17.62
CA VAL A 214 -25.30 -3.88 -16.22
C VAL A 214 -24.53 -4.94 -15.45
N GLU A 215 -23.42 -4.52 -14.87
CA GLU A 215 -22.48 -5.36 -14.13
C GLU A 215 -22.35 -4.84 -12.70
N VAL A 216 -22.86 -5.61 -11.73
CA VAL A 216 -22.80 -5.25 -10.31
C VAL A 216 -21.41 -5.58 -9.76
N VAL A 217 -20.62 -4.54 -9.49
CA VAL A 217 -19.25 -4.63 -8.99
C VAL A 217 -19.25 -4.75 -7.48
N VAL A 218 -20.02 -3.91 -6.79
CA VAL A 218 -20.25 -3.99 -5.35
C VAL A 218 -21.75 -3.96 -5.06
N SER A 219 -22.16 -4.85 -4.17
CA SER A 219 -23.50 -4.94 -3.61
C SER A 219 -23.43 -4.89 -2.08
N ALA A 220 -24.43 -4.31 -1.43
CA ALA A 220 -24.66 -4.46 0.00
C ALA A 220 -25.82 -5.44 0.26
N THR A 221 -26.15 -5.67 1.52
CA THR A 221 -27.15 -6.66 1.97
C THR A 221 -28.00 -6.05 3.08
N ASP A 222 -29.34 -6.05 2.95
CA ASP A 222 -30.23 -5.41 3.92
C ASP A 222 -30.53 -6.28 5.16
N ASP A 223 -31.29 -5.73 6.11
CA ASP A 223 -31.71 -6.42 7.35
C ASP A 223 -32.49 -7.73 7.10
N THR A 224 -33.02 -7.94 5.88
CA THR A 224 -33.72 -9.17 5.49
C THR A 224 -32.81 -10.21 4.83
N GLY A 225 -31.53 -9.87 4.61
CA GLY A 225 -30.57 -10.67 3.85
C GLY A 225 -30.67 -10.47 2.34
N ALA A 226 -31.45 -9.50 1.84
CA ALA A 226 -31.59 -9.26 0.41
C ALA A 226 -30.47 -8.36 -0.11
N SER A 227 -29.81 -8.79 -1.19
CA SER A 227 -28.70 -8.06 -1.78
C SER A 227 -29.16 -6.99 -2.76
N TYR A 228 -28.53 -5.82 -2.72
CA TYR A 228 -28.81 -4.70 -3.63
C TYR A 228 -27.51 -4.04 -4.13
N PRO A 229 -27.48 -3.54 -5.38
CA PRO A 229 -26.29 -2.91 -5.97
C PRO A 229 -26.01 -1.53 -5.36
N VAL A 230 -24.73 -1.24 -5.12
CA VAL A 230 -24.24 0.10 -4.67
C VAL A 230 -23.16 0.69 -5.59
N PHE A 231 -22.44 -0.17 -6.33
CA PHE A 231 -21.49 0.25 -7.36
C PHE A 231 -21.62 -0.67 -8.58
N VAL A 232 -21.91 -0.11 -9.75
CA VAL A 232 -22.16 -0.86 -11.00
C VAL A 232 -21.42 -0.25 -12.19
N ARG A 233 -21.05 -1.08 -13.17
CA ARG A 233 -20.63 -0.67 -14.52
C ARG A 233 -21.80 -0.90 -15.49
N TYR A 234 -22.10 0.08 -16.32
CA TYR A 234 -22.97 -0.04 -17.50
C TYR A 234 -22.13 0.12 -18.77
N ARG A 235 -22.11 -0.90 -19.65
CA ARG A 235 -21.35 -0.88 -20.90
C ARG A 235 -22.01 0.04 -21.93
N ALA A 236 -21.32 1.10 -22.34
CA ALA A 236 -21.87 2.17 -23.17
C ALA A 236 -21.04 2.36 -24.46
N GLY A 237 -21.28 1.52 -25.47
CA GLY A 237 -20.55 1.55 -26.74
C GLY A 237 -19.07 1.21 -26.53
N MET A 238 -18.16 2.08 -26.96
CA MET A 238 -16.72 1.94 -26.69
C MET A 238 -16.33 2.27 -25.24
N GLY A 239 -17.12 3.11 -24.56
CA GLY A 239 -16.91 3.52 -23.18
C GLY A 239 -17.69 2.72 -22.14
N SER A 240 -17.74 3.24 -20.91
CA SER A 240 -18.52 2.68 -19.81
C SER A 240 -18.98 3.76 -18.83
N ILE A 241 -20.14 3.54 -18.21
CA ILE A 241 -20.69 4.40 -17.16
C ILE A 241 -20.64 3.62 -15.84
N PHE A 242 -19.81 4.06 -14.91
CA PHE A 242 -19.81 3.62 -13.53
C PHE A 242 -20.77 4.48 -12.72
N VAL A 243 -21.58 3.86 -11.86
CA VAL A 243 -22.55 4.56 -11.03
C VAL A 243 -22.37 4.14 -9.58
N GLN A 244 -22.21 5.12 -8.69
CA GLN A 244 -22.07 4.94 -7.25
C GLN A 244 -23.25 5.62 -6.53
N SER A 245 -23.97 4.86 -5.70
CA SER A 245 -25.12 5.36 -4.93
C SER A 245 -24.76 6.00 -3.58
N TYR A 246 -23.57 6.57 -3.51
CA TYR A 246 -23.04 7.21 -2.32
C TYR A 246 -22.51 8.61 -2.62
N ALA A 247 -22.79 9.54 -1.71
CA ALA A 247 -22.27 10.90 -1.72
C ALA A 247 -21.21 11.05 -0.60
N PRO A 248 -19.91 11.17 -0.95
CA PRO A 248 -18.83 11.27 0.03
C PRO A 248 -19.04 12.34 1.11
N THR A 249 -18.98 11.95 2.38
CA THR A 249 -19.13 12.88 3.50
C THR A 249 -17.79 13.45 3.96
N GLN A 250 -16.69 12.76 3.65
CA GLN A 250 -15.33 13.16 4.01
C GLN A 250 -14.59 13.80 2.82
N ASN A 251 -13.57 14.60 3.14
CA ASN A 251 -12.83 15.42 2.17
C ASN A 251 -11.31 15.22 2.31
N LEU A 252 -10.65 14.74 1.25
CA LEU A 252 -9.21 14.45 1.22
C LEU A 252 -8.29 15.68 1.22
N ASP A 253 -8.82 16.91 1.21
CA ASP A 253 -8.04 18.12 1.58
C ASP A 253 -7.97 18.31 3.10
N ALA A 254 -8.92 17.76 3.87
CA ALA A 254 -9.04 17.96 5.32
C ALA A 254 -8.49 16.79 6.15
N ILE A 255 -8.48 15.57 5.61
CA ILE A 255 -7.99 14.36 6.28
C ILE A 255 -7.03 13.55 5.39
N PRO A 256 -6.07 12.82 5.96
CA PRO A 256 -5.16 11.98 5.18
C PRO A 256 -5.89 10.77 4.60
N MET A 257 -5.41 10.28 3.46
CA MET A 257 -6.08 9.20 2.72
C MET A 257 -6.10 7.87 3.49
N TRP A 258 -5.08 7.62 4.34
CA TRP A 258 -5.01 6.41 5.15
C TRP A 258 -6.08 6.33 6.25
N ASP A 259 -6.65 7.45 6.71
CA ASP A 259 -7.79 7.42 7.67
C ASP A 259 -9.06 6.86 7.01
N LEU A 260 -9.28 7.17 5.73
CA LEU A 260 -10.40 6.64 4.93
C LEU A 260 -10.15 5.24 4.40
N TYR A 261 -8.89 4.86 4.22
CA TYR A 261 -8.51 3.52 3.77
C TYR A 261 -8.23 2.54 4.94
N TYR A 262 -8.30 3.03 6.19
CA TYR A 262 -7.98 2.24 7.37
C TYR A 262 -8.85 0.99 7.48
N SER A 263 -8.18 -0.16 7.68
CA SER A 263 -8.81 -1.46 7.74
C SER A 263 -8.14 -2.36 8.77
N PHE A 264 -8.88 -3.37 9.23
CA PHE A 264 -8.39 -4.40 10.13
C PHE A 264 -9.18 -5.70 9.91
N ARG A 265 -8.69 -6.84 10.42
CA ARG A 265 -9.47 -8.09 10.43
C ARG A 265 -10.41 -8.14 11.62
N SER A 266 -11.62 -8.65 11.39
CA SER A 266 -12.54 -9.08 12.46
C SER A 266 -11.95 -10.25 13.26
N GLY A 267 -12.50 -10.49 14.46
CA GLY A 267 -12.04 -11.57 15.35
C GLY A 267 -12.23 -13.00 14.82
N ASP A 268 -12.89 -13.18 13.67
CA ASP A 268 -12.96 -14.46 12.95
C ASP A 268 -11.71 -14.74 12.08
N GLY A 269 -10.81 -13.77 11.94
CA GLY A 269 -9.61 -13.82 11.09
C GLY A 269 -9.89 -13.89 9.58
N LYS A 270 -11.14 -13.71 9.15
CA LYS A 270 -11.57 -13.89 7.74
C LYS A 270 -12.12 -12.62 7.13
N THR A 271 -12.99 -11.91 7.85
CA THR A 271 -13.70 -10.76 7.28
C THR A 271 -12.85 -9.49 7.42
N LEU A 272 -12.90 -8.63 6.40
CA LEU A 272 -12.22 -7.34 6.41
C LEU A 272 -13.16 -6.29 6.97
N MET A 273 -12.67 -5.44 7.88
CA MET A 273 -13.44 -4.34 8.42
C MET A 273 -12.92 -3.02 7.85
N MET A 274 -13.78 -2.25 7.18
CA MET A 274 -13.43 -0.95 6.59
C MET A 274 -14.54 0.07 6.82
N ARG A 275 -14.34 0.98 7.78
CA ARG A 275 -15.36 1.96 8.22
C ARG A 275 -15.79 2.94 7.11
N TYR A 276 -14.87 3.28 6.22
CA TYR A 276 -15.06 4.32 5.20
C TYR A 276 -14.94 3.76 3.77
N PHE A 277 -15.21 2.45 3.60
CA PHE A 277 -15.19 1.80 2.29
C PHE A 277 -15.84 2.62 1.15
N PRO A 278 -17.08 3.14 1.27
CA PRO A 278 -17.72 3.85 0.16
C PRO A 278 -17.12 5.25 -0.11
N GLU A 279 -16.40 5.87 0.84
CA GLU A 279 -15.84 7.22 0.69
C GLU A 279 -14.78 7.32 -0.43
N ILE A 280 -13.96 6.27 -0.59
CA ILE A 280 -12.87 6.28 -1.58
C ILE A 280 -12.68 4.98 -2.35
N VAL A 281 -13.05 3.80 -1.84
CA VAL A 281 -12.63 2.53 -2.46
C VAL A 281 -13.25 2.31 -3.85
N PRO A 282 -14.57 2.51 -4.08
CA PRO A 282 -15.15 2.45 -5.43
C PRO A 282 -14.52 3.44 -6.41
N THR A 283 -14.21 4.67 -5.95
CA THR A 283 -13.53 5.70 -6.75
C THR A 283 -12.10 5.28 -7.10
N MET A 284 -11.37 4.64 -6.16
CA MET A 284 -10.04 4.09 -6.43
C MET A 284 -10.09 2.92 -7.43
N MET A 285 -11.09 2.03 -7.33
CA MET A 285 -11.32 0.97 -8.33
C MET A 285 -11.57 1.56 -9.72
N PHE A 286 -12.47 2.55 -9.82
CA PHE A 286 -12.74 3.27 -11.06
C PHE A 286 -11.48 3.90 -11.66
N THR A 287 -10.72 4.66 -10.87
CA THR A 287 -9.54 5.38 -11.37
C THR A 287 -8.44 4.41 -11.85
N ARG A 288 -8.15 3.32 -11.12
CA ARG A 288 -7.20 2.29 -11.58
C ARG A 288 -7.68 1.57 -12.85
N TYR A 289 -8.97 1.27 -12.94
CA TYR A 289 -9.55 0.62 -14.11
C TYR A 289 -9.49 1.53 -15.35
N ALA A 290 -9.90 2.79 -15.20
CA ALA A 290 -10.01 3.74 -16.30
C ALA A 290 -8.65 4.15 -16.88
N ALA A 291 -7.63 4.32 -16.04
CA ALA A 291 -6.29 4.72 -16.47
C ALA A 291 -5.41 3.55 -16.94
N GLY A 292 -5.68 2.32 -16.49
CA GLY A 292 -4.83 1.15 -16.79
C GLY A 292 -3.37 1.40 -16.40
N ASP A 293 -2.44 1.07 -17.30
CA ASP A 293 -0.99 1.21 -17.07
C ASP A 293 -0.51 2.67 -17.00
N ARG A 294 -1.40 3.66 -17.20
CA ARG A 294 -1.10 5.09 -17.00
C ARG A 294 -1.25 5.53 -15.54
N ALA A 295 -1.91 4.73 -14.70
CA ALA A 295 -1.86 4.89 -13.25
C ALA A 295 -0.59 4.23 -12.69
N TRP A 296 -0.08 4.74 -11.57
CA TRP A 296 0.94 4.05 -10.78
C TRP A 296 0.51 2.63 -10.45
N HIS A 297 1.36 1.67 -10.78
CA HIS A 297 1.19 0.25 -10.46
C HIS A 297 2.54 -0.43 -10.23
N SER A 298 2.55 -1.56 -9.51
CA SER A 298 3.70 -2.48 -9.49
C SER A 298 3.52 -3.63 -10.47
N ASP A 299 4.65 -4.24 -10.85
CA ASP A 299 4.70 -5.38 -11.78
C ASP A 299 4.21 -6.71 -11.20
N ALA A 300 4.26 -6.86 -9.88
CA ALA A 300 3.84 -8.07 -9.19
C ALA A 300 3.38 -7.76 -7.76
N HIS A 301 2.62 -8.69 -7.20
CA HIS A 301 2.20 -8.71 -5.82
C HIS A 301 3.14 -9.60 -5.01
N TYR A 302 3.77 -9.06 -3.97
CA TYR A 302 4.74 -9.79 -3.17
C TYR A 302 4.23 -10.15 -1.78
N ALA A 303 4.73 -11.26 -1.24
CA ALA A 303 4.53 -11.61 0.16
C ALA A 303 5.80 -12.19 0.81
N ASN A 304 5.92 -12.03 2.12
CA ASN A 304 6.99 -12.63 2.91
C ASN A 304 6.50 -12.90 4.33
N LEU A 305 6.83 -14.08 4.88
CA LEU A 305 6.82 -14.29 6.32
C LEU A 305 8.20 -13.96 6.87
N THR A 306 8.28 -13.08 7.85
CA THR A 306 9.49 -12.89 8.66
C THR A 306 9.33 -13.66 9.97
N ILE A 307 10.35 -14.40 10.40
CA ILE A 307 10.40 -14.97 11.75
C ILE A 307 11.53 -14.32 12.52
N ASP A 308 11.18 -13.70 13.66
CA ASP A 308 12.12 -12.98 14.50
C ASP A 308 12.81 -13.90 15.52
N ASP A 309 14.11 -13.65 15.69
CA ASP A 309 15.06 -14.23 16.66
C ASP A 309 15.71 -15.61 16.45
N PRO A 310 15.22 -16.58 15.65
CA PRO A 310 15.77 -17.92 15.74
C PRO A 310 17.22 -17.95 15.23
N PRO A 311 18.18 -18.44 16.04
CA PRO A 311 19.54 -18.63 15.58
C PRO A 311 19.57 -19.77 14.54
N LEU A 312 20.56 -19.75 13.64
CA LEU A 312 20.66 -20.66 12.49
C LEU A 312 21.16 -22.08 12.90
N GLN A 313 20.52 -22.66 13.91
CA GLN A 313 20.81 -23.96 14.52
C GLN A 313 19.50 -24.63 14.94
N GLN A 314 19.46 -25.96 15.03
CA GLN A 314 18.35 -26.70 15.65
C GLN A 314 18.89 -27.91 16.45
N PRO A 315 18.35 -28.22 17.64
CA PRO A 315 17.48 -27.36 18.46
C PRO A 315 18.15 -26.05 18.87
N PHE A 316 17.35 -25.08 19.31
CA PHE A 316 17.79 -23.83 19.91
C PHE A 316 17.13 -23.61 21.28
N TRP A 317 17.74 -22.72 22.09
CA TRP A 317 17.29 -22.36 23.45
C TRP A 317 17.02 -23.53 24.42
N ALA A 318 17.61 -24.72 24.16
CA ALA A 318 17.35 -25.98 24.87
C ALA A 318 15.88 -26.46 24.84
N GLU A 319 15.07 -25.92 23.93
CA GLU A 319 13.64 -26.18 23.84
C GLU A 319 13.34 -27.37 22.92
N LYS A 320 12.70 -28.42 23.44
CA LYS A 320 12.50 -29.69 22.70
C LYS A 320 11.72 -29.53 21.39
N TRP A 321 10.75 -28.62 21.35
CA TRP A 321 9.92 -28.35 20.17
C TRP A 321 10.71 -27.74 19.00
N THR A 322 11.91 -27.21 19.26
CA THR A 322 12.76 -26.58 18.24
C THR A 322 13.65 -27.59 17.48
N ALA A 323 13.68 -28.87 17.88
CA ALA A 323 14.65 -29.86 17.40
C ALA A 323 14.62 -30.09 15.87
N SER A 324 13.47 -29.87 15.24
CA SER A 324 13.25 -30.00 13.79
C SER A 324 12.74 -28.71 13.14
N PHE A 325 12.78 -27.57 13.86
CA PHE A 325 12.08 -26.32 13.50
C PHE A 325 12.24 -25.90 12.02
N TYR A 326 13.47 -25.81 11.52
CA TYR A 326 13.71 -25.38 10.14
C TYR A 326 13.30 -26.45 9.11
N THR A 327 13.43 -27.73 9.48
CA THR A 327 13.02 -28.85 8.62
C THR A 327 11.49 -28.93 8.51
N ASP A 328 10.78 -28.63 9.59
CA ASP A 328 9.31 -28.64 9.64
C ASP A 328 8.73 -27.42 8.90
N LEU A 329 9.31 -26.24 9.14
CA LEU A 329 8.99 -25.01 8.42
C LEU A 329 9.26 -25.13 6.91
N LEU A 330 10.32 -25.86 6.48
CA LEU A 330 10.53 -26.13 5.06
C LEU A 330 9.42 -26.98 4.45
N ARG A 331 8.98 -28.04 5.14
CA ARG A 331 7.87 -28.89 4.68
C ARG A 331 6.58 -28.08 4.55
N GLU A 332 6.33 -27.18 5.49
CA GLU A 332 5.20 -26.24 5.46
C GLU A 332 5.30 -25.26 4.27
N MET A 333 6.47 -24.65 4.05
CA MET A 333 6.74 -23.75 2.92
C MET A 333 6.60 -24.40 1.55
N GLN A 334 6.95 -25.68 1.45
CA GLN A 334 6.77 -26.48 0.22
C GLN A 334 5.30 -26.84 -0.01
N ALA A 335 4.55 -27.15 1.05
CA ALA A 335 3.14 -27.52 0.95
C ALA A 335 2.22 -26.34 0.59
N SER A 336 2.37 -25.20 1.27
CA SER A 336 1.54 -23.99 1.07
C SER A 336 2.23 -22.90 0.25
N ASN A 337 3.32 -23.24 -0.47
CA ASN A 337 4.08 -22.38 -1.38
C ASN A 337 4.34 -20.95 -0.85
N PHE A 338 5.09 -20.82 0.24
CA PHE A 338 5.55 -19.52 0.75
C PHE A 338 7.08 -19.44 0.89
N HIS A 339 7.56 -18.29 1.38
CA HIS A 339 8.98 -18.00 1.63
C HIS A 339 9.10 -17.33 3.00
N THR A 340 10.11 -17.73 3.76
CA THR A 340 10.43 -17.18 5.08
C THR A 340 11.78 -16.46 5.07
N THR A 341 11.78 -15.21 5.52
CA THR A 341 13.01 -14.52 5.94
C THR A 341 13.20 -14.71 7.44
N ILE A 342 14.40 -15.06 7.90
CA ILE A 342 14.73 -14.97 9.33
C ILE A 342 15.29 -13.58 9.61
N ALA A 343 14.72 -12.87 10.58
CA ALA A 343 15.34 -11.68 11.15
C ALA A 343 16.47 -12.16 12.08
N PHE A 344 17.66 -12.30 11.49
CA PHE A 344 18.80 -12.93 12.15
C PHE A 344 19.60 -11.89 12.94
N VAL A 345 19.80 -12.15 14.23
CA VAL A 345 20.61 -11.31 15.11
C VAL A 345 22.11 -11.54 14.81
N PRO A 346 22.87 -10.54 14.31
CA PRO A 346 24.24 -10.74 13.87
C PRO A 346 25.20 -11.28 14.94
N SER A 347 24.98 -11.00 16.24
CA SER A 347 25.77 -11.56 17.34
C SER A 347 25.79 -13.09 17.36
N ASN A 348 24.73 -13.74 16.84
CA ASN A 348 24.60 -15.19 16.77
C ASN A 348 25.37 -15.83 15.61
N TYR A 349 26.13 -15.09 14.79
CA TYR A 349 26.74 -15.64 13.57
C TYR A 349 27.58 -16.92 13.79
N LEU A 350 28.31 -17.01 14.91
CA LEU A 350 29.14 -18.17 15.28
C LEU A 350 28.36 -19.39 15.81
N SER A 351 27.07 -19.25 16.18
CA SER A 351 26.28 -20.39 16.69
C SER A 351 25.65 -21.23 15.57
N SER A 352 25.61 -20.69 14.36
CA SER A 352 25.06 -21.34 13.15
C SER A 352 25.60 -22.75 12.95
N LYS A 353 24.73 -23.73 12.70
CA LYS A 353 25.13 -25.13 12.47
C LYS A 353 25.21 -25.46 10.97
N PRO A 354 26.15 -26.34 10.56
CA PRO A 354 26.37 -26.63 9.14
C PRO A 354 25.17 -27.23 8.40
N ASP A 355 24.31 -27.97 9.10
CA ASP A 355 23.09 -28.61 8.59
C ASP A 355 21.96 -27.60 8.31
N VAL A 356 21.68 -26.69 9.26
CA VAL A 356 20.71 -25.60 9.03
C VAL A 356 21.24 -24.63 7.98
N ALA A 357 22.53 -24.28 8.03
CA ALA A 357 23.13 -23.45 6.99
C ALA A 357 23.07 -24.14 5.60
N LYS A 358 23.21 -25.47 5.54
CA LYS A 358 23.03 -26.25 4.31
C LYS A 358 21.59 -26.14 3.79
N LEU A 359 20.59 -26.25 4.67
CA LEU A 359 19.18 -26.08 4.32
C LEU A 359 18.91 -24.73 3.62
N PHE A 360 19.51 -23.65 4.13
CA PHE A 360 19.37 -22.31 3.54
C PHE A 360 20.05 -22.18 2.16
N ARG A 361 21.20 -22.84 1.96
CA ARG A 361 21.89 -22.85 0.66
C ARG A 361 21.21 -23.73 -0.38
N GLU A 362 20.56 -24.80 0.03
CA GLU A 362 19.85 -25.73 -0.87
C GLU A 362 18.42 -25.28 -1.18
N HIS A 363 17.83 -24.41 -0.35
CA HIS A 363 16.48 -23.87 -0.53
C HIS A 363 16.40 -22.32 -0.50
N PRO A 364 17.19 -21.58 -1.31
CA PRO A 364 17.13 -20.12 -1.36
C PRO A 364 15.78 -19.58 -1.90
N GLU A 365 14.98 -20.42 -2.56
CA GLU A 365 13.61 -20.12 -2.95
C GLU A 365 12.63 -20.11 -1.77
N ARG A 366 12.99 -20.71 -0.63
CA ARG A 366 12.18 -20.79 0.59
C ARG A 366 12.76 -20.02 1.78
N PHE A 367 14.07 -19.96 1.92
CA PHE A 367 14.75 -19.34 3.05
C PHE A 367 15.62 -18.16 2.65
N SER A 368 15.66 -17.14 3.50
CA SER A 368 16.62 -16.04 3.43
C SER A 368 16.88 -15.42 4.81
N LEU A 369 17.88 -14.55 4.90
CA LEU A 369 18.21 -13.79 6.13
C LEU A 369 18.03 -12.28 5.90
N ALA A 370 17.56 -11.58 6.93
CA ALA A 370 17.63 -10.14 7.09
C ALA A 370 18.33 -9.81 8.43
N ILE A 371 18.73 -8.55 8.63
CA ILE A 371 19.51 -8.13 9.80
C ILE A 371 18.58 -7.67 10.91
N HIS A 372 18.60 -8.37 12.06
CA HIS A 372 17.87 -7.97 13.25
C HIS A 372 18.80 -7.24 14.24
N GLY A 373 18.99 -5.94 14.02
CA GLY A 373 19.91 -5.12 14.81
C GLY A 373 21.37 -5.55 14.70
N ASN A 374 22.05 -5.74 15.83
CA ASN A 374 23.42 -6.23 15.93
C ASN A 374 23.58 -7.22 17.09
N ASN A 375 23.14 -6.84 18.29
CA ASN A 375 23.21 -7.65 19.50
C ASN A 375 21.82 -8.09 20.02
N HIS A 376 20.74 -7.62 19.41
CA HIS A 376 19.37 -7.66 19.94
C HIS A 376 19.25 -6.86 21.26
N ALA A 377 19.83 -5.67 21.26
CA ALA A 377 19.59 -4.68 22.32
C ALA A 377 18.31 -3.88 22.01
N CYS A 378 17.58 -3.47 23.04
CA CYS A 378 16.34 -2.70 22.90
C CYS A 378 16.43 -1.42 23.74
N PRO A 379 16.71 -0.25 23.12
CA PRO A 379 16.99 -0.03 21.68
C PRO A 379 18.39 -0.50 21.25
N GLU A 380 18.54 -0.95 20.01
CA GLU A 380 19.86 -1.30 19.43
C GLU A 380 20.68 -0.04 19.10
N PHE A 381 19.99 1.07 18.83
CA PHE A 381 20.59 2.39 18.63
C PHE A 381 20.04 3.35 19.70
N PRO A 382 20.62 3.39 20.92
CA PRO A 382 20.11 4.23 22.00
C PRO A 382 20.03 5.71 21.64
N PRO A 383 19.01 6.46 22.09
CA PRO A 383 18.89 7.91 21.81
C PRO A 383 20.07 8.74 22.31
N ASP A 384 20.70 8.30 23.40
CA ASP A 384 21.85 8.92 24.07
C ASP A 384 23.21 8.46 23.54
N ALA A 385 23.25 7.44 22.69
CA ALA A 385 24.49 7.00 22.02
C ALA A 385 25.13 8.14 21.20
N SER A 386 26.45 8.16 21.07
CA SER A 386 27.11 9.04 20.11
C SER A 386 26.89 8.53 18.68
N ASP A 387 27.07 9.39 17.69
CA ASP A 387 26.96 8.94 16.30
C ASP A 387 28.08 7.94 15.94
N ALA A 388 29.26 8.05 16.56
CA ALA A 388 30.32 7.06 16.43
C ALA A 388 29.90 5.67 16.97
N ASP A 389 29.15 5.61 18.08
CA ASP A 389 28.64 4.35 18.63
C ASP A 389 27.55 3.74 17.73
N ARG A 390 26.68 4.57 17.15
CA ARG A 390 25.68 4.13 16.16
C ARG A 390 26.36 3.57 14.91
N GLU A 391 27.34 4.28 14.37
CA GLU A 391 28.11 3.82 13.20
C GLU A 391 28.92 2.56 13.50
N ALA A 392 29.51 2.44 14.69
CA ALA A 392 30.18 1.22 15.14
C ALA A 392 29.21 0.03 15.24
N THR A 393 27.98 0.25 15.72
CA THR A 393 26.94 -0.77 15.82
C THR A 393 26.48 -1.26 14.45
N ALA A 394 26.18 -0.34 13.51
CA ALA A 394 25.79 -0.68 12.15
C ALA A 394 26.93 -1.37 11.36
N GLY A 395 28.16 -0.87 11.50
CA GLY A 395 29.36 -1.46 10.89
C GLY A 395 29.68 -2.85 11.46
N GLN A 396 29.49 -3.06 12.76
CA GLN A 396 29.68 -4.37 13.39
C GLN A 396 28.61 -5.39 12.96
N ALA A 397 27.34 -4.98 12.82
CA ALA A 397 26.28 -5.83 12.27
C ALA A 397 26.67 -6.36 10.88
N LEU A 398 27.03 -5.45 9.96
CA LEU A 398 27.46 -5.84 8.63
C LEU A 398 28.73 -6.72 8.66
N SER A 399 29.75 -6.36 9.44
CA SER A 399 30.98 -7.16 9.56
C SER A 399 30.71 -8.60 10.05
N ARG A 400 29.80 -8.77 11.02
CA ARG A 400 29.36 -10.10 11.50
C ARG A 400 28.60 -10.87 10.42
N MET A 401 27.78 -10.21 9.61
CA MET A 401 27.02 -10.85 8.53
C MET A 401 27.88 -11.19 7.31
N GLU A 402 28.83 -10.34 6.90
CA GLU A 402 29.84 -10.69 5.89
C GLU A 402 30.69 -11.89 6.39
N ARG A 403 31.02 -11.93 7.70
CA ARG A 403 31.70 -13.07 8.30
C ARG A 403 30.82 -14.32 8.33
N HIS A 404 29.52 -14.20 8.63
CA HIS A 404 28.54 -15.28 8.55
C HIS A 404 28.49 -15.90 7.16
N LEU A 405 28.36 -15.07 6.12
CA LEU A 405 28.42 -15.47 4.72
C LEU A 405 29.73 -16.18 4.40
N SER A 406 30.88 -15.67 4.84
CA SER A 406 32.19 -16.32 4.60
C SER A 406 32.35 -17.69 5.27
N LEU A 407 31.66 -17.94 6.39
CA LEU A 407 31.74 -19.18 7.17
C LEU A 407 30.69 -20.21 6.75
N THR A 408 29.52 -19.75 6.32
CA THR A 408 28.34 -20.59 6.09
C THR A 408 27.88 -20.63 4.63
N GLY A 409 28.33 -19.71 3.77
CA GLY A 409 27.83 -19.53 2.41
C GLY A 409 26.36 -19.10 2.32
N VAL A 410 25.73 -18.71 3.43
CA VAL A 410 24.34 -18.23 3.45
C VAL A 410 24.33 -16.71 3.23
N GLY A 411 23.65 -16.27 2.17
CA GLY A 411 23.46 -14.85 1.88
C GLY A 411 22.44 -14.17 2.78
N TYR A 412 22.48 -12.84 2.85
CA TYR A 412 21.56 -12.02 3.62
C TYR A 412 21.20 -10.74 2.86
N GLY A 413 19.99 -10.23 3.11
CA GLY A 413 19.57 -8.92 2.65
C GLY A 413 20.10 -7.80 3.53
N ARG A 414 20.48 -6.67 2.94
CA ARG A 414 20.81 -5.44 3.69
C ARG A 414 19.52 -4.71 4.10
N ILE A 415 18.68 -5.43 4.83
CA ILE A 415 17.37 -5.00 5.33
C ILE A 415 17.47 -4.92 6.84
N MET A 416 17.15 -3.77 7.43
CA MET A 416 17.16 -3.59 8.88
C MET A 416 15.79 -3.90 9.46
N ILE A 417 15.77 -4.76 10.46
CA ILE A 417 14.61 -4.98 11.33
C ILE A 417 15.09 -4.58 12.72
N PHE A 418 14.53 -3.52 13.29
CA PHE A 418 15.00 -3.02 14.58
C PHE A 418 14.48 -3.91 15.73
N PRO A 419 15.34 -4.44 16.62
CA PRO A 419 14.92 -5.18 17.80
C PRO A 419 13.92 -4.40 18.65
N CYS A 420 12.92 -5.11 19.18
CA CYS A 420 11.77 -4.54 19.89
C CYS A 420 11.03 -3.41 19.11
N GLU A 421 11.19 -3.31 17.79
CA GLU A 421 10.64 -2.22 16.95
C GLU A 421 11.15 -0.82 17.33
N GLU A 422 12.30 -0.74 18.00
CA GLU A 422 12.81 0.50 18.61
C GLU A 422 13.86 1.22 17.75
N PHE A 423 13.44 2.31 17.08
CA PHE A 423 14.34 3.19 16.32
C PHE A 423 13.96 4.67 16.41
N ASP A 424 14.91 5.52 16.02
CA ASP A 424 14.80 6.97 15.97
C ASP A 424 15.32 7.52 14.62
N LEU A 425 15.16 8.82 14.38
CA LEU A 425 15.64 9.47 13.15
C LEU A 425 17.17 9.34 12.91
N ARG A 426 17.98 9.27 13.97
CA ARG A 426 19.45 9.14 13.84
C ARG A 426 19.82 7.71 13.45
N ALA A 427 19.15 6.71 14.03
CA ALA A 427 19.29 5.31 13.63
C ALA A 427 18.98 5.11 12.14
N LEU A 428 17.91 5.72 11.61
CA LEU A 428 17.59 5.69 10.17
C LEU A 428 18.69 6.33 9.31
N ALA A 429 19.20 7.51 9.70
CA ALA A 429 20.31 8.15 9.01
C ALA A 429 21.59 7.28 9.03
N THR A 430 21.89 6.62 10.16
CA THR A 430 23.00 5.67 10.28
C THR A 430 22.84 4.49 9.32
N VAL A 431 21.70 3.79 9.30
CA VAL A 431 21.54 2.63 8.40
C VAL A 431 21.50 3.04 6.93
N LYS A 432 21.01 4.24 6.61
CA LYS A 432 21.12 4.85 5.27
C LYS A 432 22.60 5.02 4.86
N LYS A 433 23.44 5.61 5.73
CA LYS A 433 24.90 5.76 5.51
C LYS A 433 25.59 4.41 5.27
N PHE A 434 25.18 3.37 5.98
CA PHE A 434 25.70 2.01 5.82
C PHE A 434 25.08 1.22 4.64
N ASN A 435 24.32 1.89 3.77
CA ASN A 435 23.75 1.31 2.55
C ASN A 435 22.85 0.10 2.82
N PHE A 436 22.03 0.19 3.87
CA PHE A 436 20.83 -0.63 3.99
C PHE A 436 19.79 -0.16 2.97
N ASN A 437 19.03 -1.09 2.39
CA ASN A 437 18.05 -0.78 1.34
C ASN A 437 16.70 -0.33 1.91
N LEU A 438 16.33 -0.87 3.08
CA LEU A 438 15.01 -0.74 3.68
C LEU A 438 15.04 -1.02 5.19
N ALA A 439 14.20 -0.35 5.97
CA ALA A 439 13.74 -0.89 7.25
C ALA A 439 12.36 -1.53 7.12
N VAL A 440 12.17 -2.68 7.76
CA VAL A 440 10.85 -3.31 7.89
C VAL A 440 10.47 -3.34 9.36
N SER A 441 9.29 -2.81 9.68
CA SER A 441 8.86 -2.57 11.06
C SER A 441 7.33 -2.66 11.18
N THR A 442 6.81 -2.92 12.38
CA THR A 442 5.38 -2.72 12.69
C THR A 442 4.99 -1.24 12.79
N SER A 443 5.97 -0.34 12.95
CA SER A 443 5.75 1.11 12.96
C SER A 443 6.25 1.76 11.66
N ASN A 444 5.38 2.51 11.02
CA ASN A 444 5.75 3.42 9.92
C ASN A 444 6.52 4.67 10.38
N ALA A 445 6.68 4.90 11.69
CA ALA A 445 7.27 6.13 12.24
C ALA A 445 8.31 5.85 13.35
N PRO A 446 9.44 6.58 13.36
CA PRO A 446 10.41 6.54 14.47
C PRO A 446 9.80 7.03 15.79
N ARG A 447 10.26 6.51 16.93
CA ARG A 447 9.69 6.84 18.26
C ARG A 447 9.81 8.31 18.65
N ASN A 448 10.85 9.00 18.15
CA ASN A 448 11.06 10.43 18.39
C ASN A 448 10.38 11.35 17.36
N ALA A 449 9.59 10.78 16.43
CA ALA A 449 8.91 11.52 15.38
C ALA A 449 7.38 11.42 15.54
N LYS A 450 6.67 12.45 15.07
CA LYS A 450 5.21 12.36 14.90
C LYS A 450 4.90 11.62 13.59
N PRO A 451 3.73 10.96 13.47
CA PRO A 451 3.20 10.51 12.19
C PRO A 451 3.25 11.63 11.15
N SER A 452 3.59 11.30 9.91
CA SER A 452 3.67 12.31 8.84
C SER A 452 2.30 12.95 8.61
N LYS A 453 2.32 14.22 8.21
CA LYS A 453 1.15 14.97 7.74
C LYS A 453 0.91 14.78 6.24
N SER A 454 1.77 14.04 5.53
CA SER A 454 1.56 13.68 4.14
C SER A 454 0.22 12.98 3.96
N ARG A 455 -0.59 13.43 2.99
CA ARG A 455 -1.88 12.78 2.65
C ARG A 455 -1.72 11.33 2.26
N THR A 456 -0.55 10.94 1.74
CA THR A 456 -0.21 9.61 1.22
C THR A 456 0.65 8.78 2.17
N PHE A 457 0.91 9.26 3.40
CA PHE A 457 1.54 8.46 4.46
C PHE A 457 0.79 7.13 4.62
N ARG A 458 1.52 6.01 4.71
CA ARG A 458 1.03 4.61 4.77
C ARG A 458 0.29 4.07 3.54
N MET A 459 0.08 4.89 2.51
CA MET A 459 -0.64 4.49 1.28
C MET A 459 0.25 3.85 0.22
N TYR A 460 1.55 4.15 0.24
CA TYR A 460 2.54 3.62 -0.70
C TYR A 460 3.27 2.38 -0.13
N GLN A 461 4.11 1.75 -0.96
CA GLN A 461 4.86 0.52 -0.61
C GLN A 461 5.89 0.73 0.52
N ALA A 462 6.41 1.94 0.66
CA ALA A 462 7.23 2.38 1.79
C ALA A 462 7.02 3.88 2.06
N ASP A 463 7.13 4.27 3.32
CA ASP A 463 7.15 5.66 3.75
C ASP A 463 8.58 6.22 3.67
N LEU A 464 8.73 7.44 3.14
CA LEU A 464 10.02 8.13 2.92
C LEU A 464 10.13 9.44 3.71
N ASP A 465 9.12 9.77 4.51
CA ASP A 465 8.97 11.03 5.25
C ASP A 465 10.06 11.25 6.33
N TYR A 466 10.78 10.19 6.70
CA TYR A 466 11.75 10.19 7.79
C TYR A 466 13.20 10.11 7.27
N GLY A 467 13.66 11.21 6.65
CA GLY A 467 15.03 11.32 6.13
C GLY A 467 15.26 10.57 4.80
N ASN A 468 14.20 10.36 4.02
CA ASN A 468 14.24 9.67 2.72
C ASN A 468 14.90 8.29 2.73
N PHE A 469 14.87 7.64 3.88
CA PHE A 469 15.16 6.23 4.05
C PHE A 469 13.81 5.49 4.14
N PRO A 470 13.60 4.42 3.35
CA PRO A 470 12.29 3.79 3.28
C PRO A 470 12.00 2.94 4.51
N ILE A 471 10.74 2.99 4.95
CA ILE A 471 10.17 2.13 5.99
C ILE A 471 8.96 1.42 5.41
N THR A 472 8.94 0.08 5.42
CA THR A 472 7.75 -0.70 5.04
C THR A 472 7.14 -1.37 6.27
N HIS A 473 5.82 -1.31 6.36
CA HIS A 473 5.05 -1.95 7.42
C HIS A 473 5.02 -3.48 7.28
N ARG A 474 5.25 -4.21 8.38
CA ARG A 474 4.92 -5.64 8.54
C ARG A 474 3.87 -5.82 9.63
N GLY A 475 2.92 -6.72 9.45
CA GLY A 475 1.85 -7.00 10.41
C GLY A 475 1.91 -8.42 10.99
N GLN A 476 1.30 -8.63 12.17
CA GLN A 476 1.07 -9.98 12.68
C GLN A 476 0.13 -10.75 11.75
N VAL A 477 0.27 -12.07 11.67
CA VAL A 477 -0.45 -12.91 10.70
C VAL A 477 -1.96 -12.88 10.94
N THR A 478 -2.39 -12.76 12.19
CA THR A 478 -3.81 -12.65 12.55
C THR A 478 -4.42 -11.27 12.24
N GLN A 479 -3.59 -10.24 12.04
CA GLN A 479 -4.00 -8.85 11.87
C GLN A 479 -3.92 -8.35 10.41
N THR A 480 -3.19 -9.04 9.53
CA THR A 480 -2.92 -8.58 8.17
C THR A 480 -4.16 -8.36 7.31
N VAL A 481 -4.22 -7.21 6.63
CA VAL A 481 -5.30 -6.85 5.70
C VAL A 481 -4.88 -7.09 4.24
N TYR A 482 -4.24 -8.23 3.98
CA TYR A 482 -3.55 -8.52 2.71
C TYR A 482 -4.29 -8.17 1.39
N PRO A 483 -5.63 -8.32 1.21
CA PRO A 483 -6.28 -7.92 -0.04
C PRO A 483 -6.28 -6.39 -0.23
N VAL A 484 -6.32 -5.65 0.88
CA VAL A 484 -6.37 -4.19 0.97
C VAL A 484 -4.98 -3.59 0.73
N ASP A 485 -3.93 -4.21 1.28
CA ASP A 485 -2.54 -3.86 0.99
C ASP A 485 -2.17 -4.13 -0.47
N LEU A 486 -2.47 -5.33 -0.99
CA LEU A 486 -2.16 -5.67 -2.38
C LEU A 486 -2.95 -4.83 -3.40
N PHE A 487 -4.16 -4.35 -3.06
CA PHE A 487 -4.90 -3.40 -3.90
C PHE A 487 -4.22 -2.01 -3.98
N LEU A 488 -3.41 -1.62 -3.00
CA LEU A 488 -2.52 -0.45 -3.06
C LEU A 488 -1.14 -0.78 -3.66
N ASP A 489 -0.98 -1.98 -4.22
CA ASP A 489 0.29 -2.56 -4.67
C ASP A 489 1.36 -2.64 -3.56
N LYS A 490 0.96 -2.58 -2.29
CA LYS A 490 1.88 -2.77 -1.14
C LYS A 490 2.19 -4.27 -0.96
N PRO A 491 3.43 -4.65 -0.60
CA PRO A 491 3.75 -6.04 -0.31
C PRO A 491 3.07 -6.53 0.98
N VAL A 492 2.69 -7.80 1.02
CA VAL A 492 2.16 -8.46 2.22
C VAL A 492 3.33 -8.94 3.08
N LEU A 493 3.85 -8.04 3.91
CA LEU A 493 4.91 -8.39 4.87
C LEU A 493 4.27 -8.80 6.19
N LEU A 494 4.58 -10.02 6.61
CA LEU A 494 4.06 -10.64 7.82
C LEU A 494 5.22 -10.90 8.78
N PHE A 495 4.95 -10.88 10.08
CA PHE A 495 5.92 -11.34 11.07
C PHE A 495 5.28 -12.15 12.18
N GLU A 496 6.04 -13.11 12.70
CA GLU A 496 5.78 -13.82 13.95
C GLU A 496 7.13 -14.11 14.64
N HIS A 497 7.07 -14.55 15.90
CA HIS A 497 8.24 -15.16 16.55
C HIS A 497 8.17 -16.68 16.39
N SER A 498 9.29 -17.39 16.56
CA SER A 498 9.33 -18.85 16.43
C SER A 498 8.31 -19.59 17.34
N THR A 499 7.91 -18.98 18.46
CA THR A 499 6.88 -19.49 19.39
C THR A 499 5.49 -19.65 18.76
N PHE A 500 5.18 -18.97 17.65
CA PHE A 500 3.94 -19.15 16.87
C PHE A 500 3.77 -20.58 16.32
N PHE A 501 4.88 -21.33 16.18
CA PHE A 501 4.91 -22.70 15.68
C PHE A 501 4.96 -23.75 16.80
N LYS A 502 5.02 -23.34 18.08
CA LYS A 502 5.30 -24.22 19.22
C LYS A 502 4.28 -25.35 19.39
N ASP A 503 3.00 -25.00 19.35
CA ASP A 503 1.90 -25.94 19.61
C ASP A 503 1.35 -26.58 18.33
N ALA A 504 1.64 -25.99 17.17
CA ALA A 504 1.19 -26.45 15.85
C ALA A 504 2.21 -26.10 14.75
N PRO A 505 3.22 -26.96 14.49
CA PRO A 505 3.99 -26.92 13.25
C PRO A 505 3.01 -27.10 12.07
N GLY A 506 2.95 -26.16 11.12
CA GLY A 506 1.82 -26.05 10.17
C GLY A 506 0.87 -24.86 10.40
N SER A 507 1.10 -24.01 11.41
CA SER A 507 0.17 -22.93 11.79
C SER A 507 0.07 -21.77 10.77
N PHE A 508 1.04 -21.61 9.88
CA PHE A 508 1.07 -20.55 8.88
C PHE A 508 0.53 -20.97 7.50
N GLY A 509 0.66 -22.24 7.11
CA GLY A 509 0.19 -22.77 5.82
C GLY A 509 -1.22 -22.32 5.42
N PRO A 510 -2.24 -22.44 6.31
CA PRO A 510 -3.61 -21.98 6.03
C PRO A 510 -3.77 -20.47 5.79
N TRP A 511 -2.79 -19.64 6.18
CA TRP A 511 -2.73 -18.22 5.85
C TRP A 511 -2.05 -17.98 4.50
N ALA A 512 -0.94 -18.67 4.23
CA ALA A 512 -0.29 -18.66 2.92
C ALA A 512 -1.26 -19.09 1.81
N ASP A 513 -2.04 -20.16 2.02
CA ASP A 513 -3.02 -20.65 1.06
C ASP A 513 -4.11 -19.61 0.74
N ARG A 514 -4.57 -18.83 1.74
CA ARG A 514 -5.55 -17.76 1.54
C ARG A 514 -4.98 -16.55 0.79
N ILE A 515 -3.71 -16.23 1.02
CA ILE A 515 -3.00 -15.16 0.31
C ILE A 515 -2.74 -15.59 -1.15
N ASN A 516 -2.38 -16.86 -1.38
CA ASN A 516 -2.19 -17.44 -2.71
C ASN A 516 -3.47 -17.47 -3.56
N GLN A 517 -4.65 -17.42 -2.94
CA GLN A 517 -5.96 -17.34 -3.61
C GLN A 517 -6.36 -15.92 -4.04
N VAL A 518 -5.54 -14.90 -3.75
CA VAL A 518 -5.84 -13.52 -4.15
C VAL A 518 -5.66 -13.31 -5.65
N GLN A 519 -6.59 -12.56 -6.23
CA GLN A 519 -6.58 -12.20 -7.65
C GLN A 519 -5.28 -11.53 -8.09
N GLY A 520 -4.74 -11.98 -9.23
CA GLY A 520 -3.45 -11.52 -9.77
C GLY A 520 -2.26 -12.40 -9.37
N GLY A 521 -2.43 -13.33 -8.42
CA GLY A 521 -1.35 -14.17 -7.91
C GLY A 521 -0.43 -13.41 -6.95
N VAL A 522 0.36 -14.15 -6.16
CA VAL A 522 1.29 -13.59 -5.19
C VAL A 522 2.64 -14.30 -5.27
N GLU A 523 3.72 -13.54 -5.39
CA GLU A 523 5.09 -14.04 -5.36
C GLU A 523 5.68 -13.98 -3.96
N TRP A 524 5.83 -15.15 -3.34
CA TRP A 524 6.60 -15.28 -2.10
C TRP A 524 8.10 -15.22 -2.38
N ARG A 525 8.77 -14.26 -1.75
CA ARG A 525 10.18 -13.90 -2.01
C ARG A 525 10.84 -13.41 -0.73
N SER A 526 12.18 -13.33 -0.73
CA SER A 526 12.95 -12.75 0.38
C SER A 526 12.71 -11.24 0.53
N LEU A 527 12.90 -10.70 1.73
CA LEU A 527 12.82 -9.25 1.95
C LEU A 527 13.79 -8.46 1.05
N ASP A 528 14.98 -8.99 0.74
CA ASP A 528 15.94 -8.35 -0.18
C ASP A 528 15.41 -8.26 -1.61
N TYR A 529 14.85 -9.36 -2.13
CA TYR A 529 14.29 -9.43 -3.47
C TYR A 529 13.10 -8.46 -3.61
N ILE A 530 12.25 -8.41 -2.59
CA ILE A 530 11.08 -7.53 -2.52
C ILE A 530 11.54 -6.06 -2.43
N ALA A 531 12.47 -5.72 -1.52
CA ALA A 531 12.99 -4.37 -1.37
C ALA A 531 13.57 -3.81 -2.67
N LYS A 532 14.29 -4.65 -3.43
CA LYS A 532 14.82 -4.31 -4.78
C LYS A 532 13.73 -4.16 -5.85
N ARG A 533 12.48 -4.53 -5.57
CA ARG A 533 11.33 -4.40 -6.48
C ARG A 533 10.18 -3.60 -5.86
N LEU A 534 10.47 -2.83 -4.81
CA LEU A 534 9.61 -1.75 -4.37
C LEU A 534 9.83 -0.56 -5.29
N TYR A 535 9.01 -0.56 -6.35
CA TYR A 535 8.79 0.59 -7.21
C TYR A 535 7.35 0.56 -7.75
N LEU A 536 6.86 1.75 -8.07
CA LEU A 536 5.67 1.96 -8.88
C LEU A 536 6.10 2.52 -10.24
N LYS A 537 5.48 2.06 -11.32
CA LYS A 537 5.67 2.61 -12.66
C LYS A 537 4.35 3.06 -13.26
N LYS A 538 4.43 3.92 -14.28
CA LYS A 538 3.31 4.23 -15.18
C LYS A 538 3.83 4.53 -16.59
N THR A 539 3.02 4.21 -17.59
CA THR A 539 3.31 4.50 -19.00
C THR A 539 2.77 5.88 -19.37
N ASN A 540 3.61 6.70 -19.99
CA ASN A 540 3.25 8.03 -20.48
C ASN A 540 2.66 7.96 -21.89
N ARG A 541 1.98 9.03 -22.35
CA ARG A 541 1.37 9.06 -23.70
C ARG A 541 2.36 8.89 -24.86
N ASP A 542 3.63 9.21 -24.64
CA ASP A 542 4.72 9.08 -25.61
C ASP A 542 5.42 7.71 -25.59
N GLY A 543 4.97 6.78 -24.73
CA GLY A 543 5.56 5.45 -24.57
C GLY A 543 6.79 5.41 -23.67
N THR A 544 7.18 6.52 -23.04
CA THR A 544 8.15 6.51 -21.93
C THR A 544 7.50 5.96 -20.65
N VAL A 545 8.32 5.56 -19.68
CA VAL A 545 7.86 4.97 -18.41
C VAL A 545 8.39 5.79 -17.25
N ASP A 546 7.52 6.42 -16.46
CA ASP A 546 7.97 7.00 -15.19
C ASP A 546 8.10 5.89 -14.14
N VAL A 547 9.09 6.02 -13.25
CA VAL A 547 9.32 5.11 -12.12
C VAL A 547 9.50 5.91 -10.83
N LYS A 548 8.77 5.52 -9.79
CA LYS A 548 8.99 5.92 -8.39
C LYS A 548 9.55 4.73 -7.63
N PHE A 549 10.76 4.84 -7.09
CA PHE A 549 11.40 3.77 -6.32
C PHE A 549 11.74 4.24 -4.90
N TYR A 550 11.79 3.29 -3.95
CA TYR A 550 11.92 3.60 -2.53
C TYR A 550 13.31 3.32 -1.97
N GLY A 551 13.90 2.18 -2.36
CA GLY A 551 15.20 1.70 -1.90
C GLY A 551 16.41 2.52 -2.36
N ASN A 552 17.58 2.18 -1.82
CA ASN A 552 18.86 2.58 -2.41
C ASN A 552 19.33 1.62 -3.52
N ASN A 553 18.70 0.46 -3.66
CA ASN A 553 18.97 -0.52 -4.71
C ASN A 553 17.63 -0.99 -5.29
N VAL A 554 17.47 -0.85 -6.61
CA VAL A 554 16.26 -1.24 -7.35
C VAL A 554 16.63 -2.00 -8.63
N VAL A 555 15.95 -3.11 -8.90
CA VAL A 555 16.06 -3.90 -10.13
C VAL A 555 14.84 -3.62 -10.99
N LEU A 556 15.04 -2.97 -12.12
CA LEU A 556 13.99 -2.63 -13.08
C LEU A 556 14.02 -3.59 -14.27
N ARG A 557 12.85 -3.90 -14.83
CA ARG A 557 12.71 -4.73 -16.02
C ARG A 557 11.85 -4.04 -17.07
N ASN A 558 12.30 -4.10 -18.32
CA ASN A 558 11.46 -3.74 -19.47
C ASN A 558 10.81 -5.00 -20.04
N ASP A 559 9.53 -5.21 -19.72
CA ASP A 559 8.74 -6.33 -20.24
C ASP A 559 8.04 -6.05 -21.58
N SER A 560 8.33 -4.92 -22.23
CA SER A 560 7.78 -4.61 -23.55
C SER A 560 8.51 -5.36 -24.68
N GLN A 561 7.99 -5.25 -25.90
CA GLN A 561 8.62 -5.77 -27.14
C GLN A 561 9.46 -4.70 -27.85
N THR A 562 9.84 -3.64 -27.15
CA THR A 562 10.65 -2.53 -27.66
C THR A 562 11.57 -2.02 -26.55
N ALA A 563 12.64 -1.34 -26.90
CA ALA A 563 13.41 -0.59 -25.91
C ALA A 563 12.63 0.67 -25.47
N ASN A 564 12.62 0.97 -24.17
CA ASN A 564 11.90 2.11 -23.60
C ASN A 564 12.84 3.01 -22.78
N LEU A 565 12.52 4.30 -22.73
CA LEU A 565 13.13 5.26 -21.82
C LEU A 565 12.36 5.27 -20.49
N PHE A 566 13.09 5.10 -19.39
CA PHE A 566 12.57 5.09 -18.03
C PHE A 566 13.03 6.34 -17.28
N HIS A 567 12.09 7.10 -16.74
CA HIS A 567 12.33 8.31 -15.94
C HIS A 567 12.26 7.95 -14.45
N LEU A 568 13.42 7.73 -13.83
CA LEU A 568 13.52 7.29 -12.44
C LEU A 568 13.48 8.48 -11.49
N SER A 569 12.68 8.35 -10.42
CA SER A 569 12.54 9.37 -9.38
C SER A 569 12.48 8.75 -7.97
N LYS A 570 13.16 9.39 -7.02
CA LYS A 570 13.11 9.06 -5.60
C LYS A 570 13.26 10.34 -4.76
N PRO A 571 12.40 10.59 -3.73
CA PRO A 571 12.65 11.62 -2.73
C PRO A 571 14.05 11.48 -2.12
N GLU A 572 14.82 12.57 -2.11
CA GLU A 572 16.19 12.61 -1.62
C GLU A 572 16.61 14.05 -1.29
N THR A 573 16.78 14.33 -0.01
CA THR A 573 17.16 15.66 0.52
C THR A 573 18.65 15.80 0.76
N LEU A 574 19.46 14.77 0.47
CA LEU A 574 20.90 14.71 0.77
C LEU A 574 21.22 14.85 2.27
N ASN A 575 20.27 14.46 3.14
CA ASN A 575 20.49 14.32 4.57
C ASN A 575 21.57 13.26 4.91
N VAL A 576 21.85 12.36 3.96
CA VAL A 576 23.09 11.57 3.87
C VAL A 576 23.62 11.77 2.46
N SER A 577 24.91 12.09 2.33
CA SER A 577 25.54 12.37 1.03
C SER A 577 25.61 11.13 0.14
N ILE A 578 25.40 11.33 -1.16
CA ILE A 578 25.54 10.28 -2.19
C ILE A 578 26.98 10.29 -2.69
N ARG A 579 27.67 9.14 -2.58
CA ARG A 579 29.00 8.90 -3.14
C ARG A 579 28.95 8.73 -4.66
N ASN A 580 28.03 7.90 -5.15
CA ASN A 580 27.72 7.73 -6.57
C ASN A 580 26.35 7.08 -6.77
N VAL A 581 25.88 7.10 -8.02
CA VAL A 581 24.78 6.27 -8.52
C VAL A 581 25.35 5.38 -9.63
N THR A 582 24.94 4.12 -9.68
CA THR A 582 25.41 3.14 -10.69
C THR A 582 24.24 2.43 -11.35
N ILE A 583 24.45 1.99 -12.60
CA ILE A 583 23.60 1.04 -13.33
C ILE A 583 24.46 -0.16 -13.68
N ASP A 584 24.06 -1.36 -13.25
CA ASP A 584 24.83 -2.61 -13.39
C ASP A 584 26.30 -2.47 -12.92
N GLY A 585 26.50 -1.67 -11.86
CA GLY A 585 27.80 -1.33 -11.28
C GLY A 585 28.58 -0.21 -11.99
N ALA A 586 28.19 0.21 -13.19
CA ALA A 586 28.81 1.33 -13.91
C ALA A 586 28.29 2.69 -13.39
N PRO A 587 29.16 3.67 -13.04
CA PRO A 587 28.71 4.99 -12.58
C PRO A 587 27.91 5.76 -13.64
N VAL A 588 26.84 6.44 -13.21
CA VAL A 588 25.98 7.26 -14.07
C VAL A 588 25.76 8.66 -13.52
N ALA A 589 25.42 9.59 -14.40
CA ALA A 589 24.98 10.92 -14.02
C ALA A 589 23.57 10.87 -13.42
N TYR A 590 23.34 11.69 -12.40
CA TYR A 590 22.05 11.91 -11.75
C TYR A 590 21.93 13.38 -11.37
N ARG A 591 20.73 13.83 -11.01
CA ARG A 591 20.48 15.16 -10.46
C ARG A 591 19.68 15.04 -9.17
N VAL A 592 19.83 16.01 -8.27
CA VAL A 592 18.94 16.18 -7.13
C VAL A 592 18.41 17.60 -7.17
N GLU A 593 17.12 17.73 -7.47
CA GLU A 593 16.44 19.01 -7.68
C GLU A 593 15.15 19.02 -6.86
N ASN A 594 14.92 20.09 -6.08
CA ASN A 594 13.74 20.23 -5.21
C ASN A 594 13.48 19.03 -4.26
N GLY A 595 14.55 18.43 -3.73
CA GLY A 595 14.46 17.28 -2.81
C GLY A 595 14.10 15.95 -3.49
N VAL A 596 14.30 15.83 -4.81
CA VAL A 596 14.05 14.61 -5.58
C VAL A 596 15.28 14.26 -6.41
N LEU A 597 15.79 13.04 -6.23
CA LEU A 597 16.79 12.44 -7.12
C LEU A 597 16.12 12.00 -8.43
N ARG A 598 16.73 12.34 -9.56
CA ARG A 598 16.27 12.01 -10.91
C ARG A 598 17.41 11.48 -11.78
N LEU A 599 17.11 10.47 -12.59
CA LEU A 599 17.95 9.97 -13.67
C LEU A 599 17.09 9.32 -14.76
N ASP A 600 17.59 9.30 -15.99
CA ASP A 600 16.94 8.65 -17.13
C ASP A 600 17.72 7.39 -17.51
N VAL A 601 17.01 6.30 -17.78
CA VAL A 601 17.61 5.00 -18.11
C VAL A 601 16.96 4.42 -19.36
N TYR A 602 17.76 4.12 -20.38
CA TYR A 602 17.27 3.40 -21.56
C TYR A 602 17.44 1.89 -21.34
N ILE A 603 16.32 1.16 -21.26
CA ILE A 603 16.34 -0.29 -21.02
C ILE A 603 15.89 -1.00 -22.30
N PRO A 604 16.73 -1.87 -22.91
CA PRO A 604 16.35 -2.66 -24.08
C PRO A 604 15.14 -3.57 -23.81
N GLU A 605 14.49 -4.05 -24.87
CA GLU A 605 13.40 -5.01 -24.76
C GLU A 605 13.81 -6.25 -23.95
N ARG A 606 12.94 -6.71 -23.05
CA ARG A 606 13.12 -7.92 -22.23
C ARG A 606 14.34 -7.94 -21.30
N VAL A 607 15.08 -6.83 -21.18
CA VAL A 607 16.25 -6.69 -20.30
C VAL A 607 15.84 -6.21 -18.91
N GLN A 608 16.63 -6.59 -17.91
CA GLN A 608 16.61 -6.02 -16.56
C GLN A 608 17.92 -5.29 -16.28
N VAL A 609 17.88 -4.26 -15.43
CA VAL A 609 19.06 -3.50 -14.96
C VAL A 609 18.95 -3.26 -13.44
N GLU A 610 20.08 -3.22 -12.75
CA GLU A 610 20.19 -2.89 -11.32
C GLU A 610 20.69 -1.45 -11.14
N VAL A 611 19.87 -0.59 -10.56
CA VAL A 611 20.22 0.80 -10.23
C VAL A 611 20.49 0.90 -8.73
N ALA A 612 21.70 1.36 -8.38
CA ALA A 612 22.13 1.47 -6.98
C ALA A 612 22.66 2.88 -6.64
N ILE A 613 22.20 3.41 -5.51
CA ILE A 613 22.67 4.64 -4.87
C ILE A 613 23.58 4.24 -3.72
N ASN A 614 24.86 4.62 -3.80
CA ASN A 614 25.82 4.38 -2.72
C ASN A 614 26.00 5.66 -1.91
N TYR A 615 25.65 5.62 -0.62
CA TYR A 615 25.83 6.71 0.34
C TYR A 615 27.24 6.70 0.97
N SER A 616 27.65 7.84 1.54
CA SER A 616 28.96 8.08 2.19
C SER A 616 28.84 8.48 3.66
#